data_AF-A0A835MD21-F1
#
_entry.id   AF-A0A835MD21-F1
#
_cell.length_a   1.000
_cell.length_b   1.000
_cell.length_c   1.000
_cell.angle_alpha   90.00
_cell.angle_beta   90.00
_cell.angle_gamma   90.00
#
_symmetry.space_group_name_H-M   'P 1'
#
loop_
_entity.id
_entity.type
_entity.pdbx_description
1 polymer ?
#
loop_
_entity_poly.entity_id
_entity_poly.type
_entity_poly.pdbx_seq_one_letter_code
_entity_poly.pdbx_strand_id
1 'polypeptide(L)'
;ITNDSKDPSVDTFKRTTLPLLKRFGIPSEGLDLKIESRRSPRGGGEVLLGVPIVPNSLSAVTWIDEGMVKRIKGTAFSTKVSYQFEKTMINAVRGIFNRLLPDVHIFQDHRFGQEAGK
;
A
#
# COMPACT_ATOMS: atom_id res chain seq x y z
N ILE A 1 13.61 -1.90 6.97
CA ILE A 1 13.40 -0.80 5.99
C ILE A 1 12.00 -1.01 5.43
N THR A 2 11.18 0.02 5.27
CA THR A 2 9.77 -0.15 4.83
C THR A 2 9.57 -0.03 3.31
N ASN A 3 10.61 0.42 2.60
CA ASN A 3 10.60 0.55 1.15
C ASN A 3 12.04 0.41 0.61
N ASP A 4 12.24 -0.49 -0.34
CA ASP A 4 13.50 -0.68 -1.07
C ASP A 4 13.25 -0.82 -2.57
N SER A 5 14.30 -0.75 -3.37
CA SER A 5 14.28 -0.93 -4.82
C SER A 5 14.13 -2.39 -5.27
N LYS A 6 14.50 -3.37 -4.43
CA LYS A 6 14.49 -4.80 -4.80
C LYS A 6 13.22 -5.53 -4.38
N ASP A 7 12.62 -5.12 -3.27
CA ASP A 7 11.47 -5.80 -2.66
C ASP A 7 10.18 -4.97 -2.75
N PRO A 8 9.00 -5.61 -2.79
CA PRO A 8 7.72 -4.91 -2.73
C PRO A 8 7.59 -4.04 -1.48
N SER A 9 7.03 -2.84 -1.66
CA SER A 9 6.80 -1.91 -0.54
C SER A 9 5.70 -2.42 0.40
N VAL A 10 5.71 -1.94 1.66
CA VAL A 10 4.64 -2.21 2.62
C VAL A 10 3.26 -1.74 2.13
N ASP A 11 3.20 -0.72 1.27
CA ASP A 11 1.97 -0.26 0.63
C ASP A 11 1.40 -1.30 -0.34
N THR A 12 2.27 -2.02 -1.04
CA THR A 12 1.88 -3.11 -1.96
C THR A 12 1.17 -4.22 -1.18
N PHE A 13 1.74 -4.62 -0.04
CA PHE A 13 1.10 -5.61 0.83
C PHE A 13 -0.25 -5.13 1.33
N LYS A 14 -0.31 -3.90 1.86
CA LYS A 14 -1.54 -3.33 2.43
C LYS A 14 -2.65 -3.17 1.40
N ARG A 15 -2.33 -2.69 0.19
CA ARG A 15 -3.33 -2.30 -0.81
C ARG A 15 -3.69 -3.42 -1.77
N THR A 16 -2.78 -4.36 -2.01
CA THR A 16 -2.94 -5.42 -3.01
C THR A 16 -2.98 -6.79 -2.36
N THR A 17 -1.94 -7.16 -1.61
CA THR A 17 -1.81 -8.53 -1.09
C THR A 17 -2.90 -8.88 -0.08
N LEU A 18 -3.13 -8.07 0.96
CA LEU A 18 -4.12 -8.39 1.99
C LEU A 18 -5.56 -8.46 1.45
N PRO A 19 -6.01 -7.52 0.59
CA PRO A 19 -7.33 -7.66 -0.04
C PRO A 19 -7.45 -8.89 -0.94
N LEU A 20 -6.36 -9.32 -1.59
CA LEU A 20 -6.35 -10.53 -2.42
C LEU A 20 -6.55 -11.79 -1.58
N LEU A 21 -6.01 -11.85 -0.37
CA LEU A 21 -6.18 -12.98 0.55
C LEU A 21 -7.65 -13.28 0.90
N LYS A 22 -8.52 -12.27 0.84
CA LYS A 22 -9.98 -12.46 1.03
C LYS A 22 -10.57 -13.44 0.01
N ARG A 23 -10.01 -13.51 -1.20
CA ARG A 23 -10.45 -14.45 -2.23
C ARG A 23 -10.18 -15.90 -1.85
N PHE A 24 -9.12 -16.15 -1.08
CA PHE A 24 -8.74 -17.47 -0.59
C PHE A 24 -9.50 -17.87 0.69
N GLY A 25 -10.54 -17.13 1.07
CA GLY A 25 -11.37 -17.42 2.25
C GLY A 25 -10.82 -16.87 3.57
N ILE A 26 -9.80 -16.01 3.54
CA ILE A 26 -9.26 -15.40 4.75
C ILE A 26 -10.21 -14.27 5.21
N PRO A 27 -10.70 -14.29 6.47
CA PRO A 27 -11.58 -13.25 6.97
C PRO A 27 -10.86 -11.91 6.99
N SER A 28 -11.60 -10.83 6.71
CA SER A 28 -11.04 -9.48 6.74
C SER A 28 -10.91 -8.90 8.13
N GLU A 29 -11.64 -9.46 9.09
CA GLU A 29 -11.53 -9.09 10.50
C GLU A 29 -10.19 -9.60 11.04
N GLY A 30 -9.41 -8.70 11.64
CA GLY A 30 -8.08 -9.01 12.17
C GLY A 30 -6.99 -9.17 11.11
N LEU A 31 -7.28 -8.99 9.80
CA LEU A 31 -6.27 -8.98 8.73
C LEU A 31 -5.98 -7.54 8.29
N ASP A 32 -4.96 -6.93 8.86
CA ASP A 32 -4.58 -5.56 8.58
C ASP A 32 -3.07 -5.31 8.70
N LEU A 33 -2.59 -4.31 7.97
CA LEU A 33 -1.22 -3.82 8.08
C LEU A 33 -1.26 -2.33 8.37
N LYS A 34 -0.81 -1.98 9.58
CA LYS A 34 -0.63 -0.60 10.03
C LYS A 34 0.84 -0.23 9.93
N ILE A 35 1.12 0.92 9.31
CA ILE A 35 2.47 1.47 9.18
C ILE A 35 2.59 2.54 10.27
N GLU A 36 3.30 2.20 11.34
CA GLU A 36 3.52 3.11 12.48
C GLU A 36 4.62 4.10 12.15
N SER A 37 5.71 3.63 11.54
CA SER A 37 6.78 4.51 11.07
C SER A 37 7.39 4.03 9.76
N ARG A 38 7.81 4.97 8.92
CA ARG A 38 8.44 4.69 7.62
C ARG A 38 9.90 5.09 7.64
N ARG A 39 10.79 4.24 7.13
CA ARG A 39 12.19 4.61 6.90
C ARG A 39 12.91 3.77 5.88
N SER A 40 13.71 4.46 5.08
CA SER A 40 14.70 3.95 4.12
C SER A 40 15.76 5.04 3.91
N PRO A 41 17.06 4.75 3.68
CA PRO A 41 17.69 3.42 3.65
C PRO A 41 18.17 2.92 5.02
N ARG A 42 18.25 3.79 6.03
CA ARG A 42 18.91 3.48 7.32
C ARG A 42 18.08 2.63 8.31
N GLY A 43 17.06 1.90 7.86
CA GLY A 43 16.20 1.08 8.72
C GLY A 43 15.38 1.88 9.75
N GLY A 44 14.73 1.23 10.72
CA GLY A 44 14.00 1.91 11.80
C GLY A 44 12.55 2.31 11.49
N GLY A 45 11.95 1.72 10.46
CA GLY A 45 10.50 1.78 10.24
C GLY A 45 9.82 0.57 10.87
N GLU A 46 8.61 0.79 11.38
CA GLU A 46 7.83 -0.18 12.15
C GLU A 46 6.46 -0.39 11.50
N VAL A 47 6.05 -1.66 11.45
CA VAL A 47 4.74 -2.07 10.95
C VAL A 47 4.11 -3.02 11.96
N LEU A 48 2.80 -2.87 12.16
CA LEU A 48 1.98 -3.79 12.93
C LEU A 48 1.13 -4.59 11.94
N LEU A 49 1.29 -5.91 11.96
CA LEU A 49 0.56 -6.83 11.11
C LEU A 49 -0.40 -7.65 11.98
N GLY A 50 -1.69 -7.47 11.75
CA GLY A 50 -2.74 -8.37 12.21
C GLY A 50 -2.94 -9.49 11.19
N VAL A 51 -2.94 -10.73 11.65
CA VAL A 51 -3.36 -11.90 10.86
C VAL A 51 -4.33 -12.72 11.70
N PRO A 52 -5.56 -12.97 11.21
CA PRO A 52 -6.52 -13.78 11.92
C PRO A 52 -6.14 -15.26 11.82
N ILE A 53 -6.60 -16.04 12.79
CA ILE A 53 -6.55 -17.49 12.68
C ILE A 53 -7.52 -17.90 11.56
N VAL A 54 -7.02 -18.69 10.60
CA VAL A 54 -7.86 -19.28 9.56
C VAL A 54 -8.31 -20.66 10.07
N PRO A 55 -9.58 -20.82 10.50
CA PRO A 55 -10.02 -22.06 11.14
C PRO A 55 -10.14 -23.24 10.17
N ASN A 56 -10.35 -22.96 8.88
CA ASN A 56 -10.43 -23.93 7.80
C ASN A 56 -9.18 -23.85 6.91
N SER A 57 -9.10 -24.71 5.89
CA SER A 57 -8.08 -24.57 4.84
C SER A 57 -8.36 -23.38 3.91
N LEU A 58 -7.32 -22.89 3.23
CA LEU A 58 -7.46 -21.90 2.16
C LEU A 58 -8.33 -22.45 1.02
N SER A 59 -9.18 -21.60 0.46
CA SER A 59 -10.01 -21.93 -0.69
C SER A 59 -9.21 -21.74 -1.98
N ALA A 60 -9.18 -22.75 -2.85
CA ALA A 60 -8.61 -22.61 -4.17
C ALA A 60 -9.47 -21.64 -5.02
N VAL A 61 -8.82 -20.72 -5.72
CA VAL A 61 -9.49 -19.72 -6.57
C VAL A 61 -9.04 -19.92 -8.01
N THR A 62 -10.00 -20.03 -8.92
CA THR A 62 -9.73 -19.98 -10.37
C THR A 62 -10.04 -18.57 -10.85
N TRP A 63 -9.00 -17.85 -11.29
CA TRP A 63 -9.13 -16.48 -11.79
C TRP A 63 -8.39 -16.36 -13.12
N ILE A 64 -9.12 -16.53 -14.21
CA ILE A 64 -8.57 -16.60 -15.57
C ILE A 64 -8.80 -15.27 -16.32
N ASP A 65 -9.90 -14.59 -16.03
CA ASP A 65 -10.27 -13.32 -16.66
C ASP A 65 -9.78 -12.12 -15.83
N GLU A 66 -8.95 -11.28 -16.45
CA GLU A 66 -8.39 -10.04 -15.87
C GLU A 66 -9.43 -8.92 -15.71
N GLY A 67 -10.48 -8.92 -16.53
CA GLY A 67 -11.53 -7.90 -16.52
C GLY A 67 -11.03 -6.48 -16.83
N MET A 68 -11.83 -5.48 -16.44
CA MET A 68 -11.57 -4.06 -16.75
C MET A 68 -11.13 -3.27 -15.51
N VAL A 69 -10.25 -2.28 -15.71
CA VAL A 69 -9.80 -1.37 -14.65
C VAL A 69 -10.88 -0.35 -14.31
N LYS A 70 -11.48 -0.47 -13.12
CA LYS A 70 -12.50 0.47 -12.63
C LYS A 70 -11.94 1.79 -12.11
N ARG A 71 -10.80 1.74 -11.42
CA ARG A 71 -10.19 2.90 -10.73
C ARG A 71 -8.73 2.66 -10.38
N ILE A 72 -7.95 3.73 -10.31
CA ILE A 72 -6.55 3.68 -9.84
C ILE A 72 -6.46 4.31 -8.46
N LYS A 73 -5.90 3.56 -7.52
CA LYS A 73 -5.62 4.02 -6.15
C LYS A 73 -4.17 3.75 -5.80
N GLY A 74 -3.51 4.66 -5.10
CA GLY A 74 -2.13 4.51 -4.65
C GLY A 74 -1.82 5.40 -3.46
N THR A 75 -0.59 5.33 -2.96
CA THR A 75 -0.11 6.17 -1.87
C THR A 75 1.21 6.81 -2.29
N ALA A 76 1.32 8.13 -2.14
CA ALA A 76 2.57 8.87 -2.24
C ALA A 76 3.02 9.21 -0.82
N PHE A 77 4.26 8.87 -0.47
CA PHE A 77 4.80 9.09 0.86
C PHE A 77 6.10 9.88 0.81
N SER A 78 6.41 10.56 1.90
CA SER A 78 7.68 11.24 2.10
C SER A 78 8.07 11.23 3.59
N THR A 79 9.37 11.09 3.85
CA THR A 79 9.91 10.99 5.22
C THR A 79 11.03 12.00 5.40
N LYS A 80 10.97 12.83 6.45
CA LYS A 80 12.01 13.84 6.79
C LYS A 80 12.31 14.87 5.69
N VAL A 81 11.37 15.07 4.77
CA VAL A 81 11.44 16.08 3.70
C VAL A 81 10.14 16.84 3.63
N SER A 82 10.02 17.87 2.78
CA SER A 82 8.78 18.61 2.64
C SER A 82 7.66 17.75 2.02
N TYR A 83 6.44 17.89 2.53
CA TYR A 83 5.23 17.27 1.95
C TYR A 83 4.96 17.66 0.48
N GLN A 84 5.61 18.72 -0.02
CA GLN A 84 5.49 19.15 -1.41
C GLN A 84 5.95 18.08 -2.41
N PHE A 85 6.88 17.20 -2.01
CA PHE A 85 7.31 16.09 -2.87
C PHE A 85 6.14 15.16 -3.24
N GLU A 86 5.24 14.87 -2.28
CA GLU A 86 4.05 14.06 -2.51
C GLU A 86 3.07 14.75 -3.44
N LYS A 87 2.85 16.05 -3.26
CA LYS A 87 1.99 16.83 -4.16
C LYS A 87 2.48 16.77 -5.59
N THR A 88 3.79 16.94 -5.82
CA THR A 88 4.40 16.84 -7.14
C THR A 88 4.24 15.45 -7.73
N MET A 89 4.49 14.39 -6.95
CA MET A 89 4.26 13.00 -7.37
C MET A 89 2.80 12.76 -7.79
N ILE A 90 1.84 13.22 -6.98
CA ILE A 90 0.41 13.05 -7.26
C ILE A 90 -0.01 13.79 -8.53
N ASN A 91 0.50 15.01 -8.73
CA ASN A 91 0.22 15.80 -9.93
C ASN A 91 0.77 15.10 -11.18
N ALA A 92 1.99 14.56 -11.12
CA ALA A 92 2.59 13.81 -12.22
C ALA A 92 1.77 12.55 -12.55
N VAL A 93 1.39 11.76 -11.54
CA VAL A 93 0.57 10.55 -11.70
C VAL A 93 -0.78 10.88 -12.35
N ARG A 94 -1.47 11.92 -11.87
CA ARG A 94 -2.75 12.38 -12.46
C ARG A 94 -2.58 12.89 -13.89
N GLY A 95 -1.49 13.58 -14.20
CA GLY A 95 -1.18 14.07 -15.55
C GLY A 95 -1.08 12.94 -16.58
N ILE A 96 -0.64 11.76 -16.16
CA ILE A 96 -0.55 10.56 -17.00
C ILE A 96 -1.89 9.82 -17.05
N PHE A 97 -2.42 9.42 -15.89
CA PHE A 97 -3.55 8.48 -15.84
C PHE A 97 -4.92 9.10 -16.11
N ASN A 98 -5.11 10.40 -15.92
CA ASN A 98 -6.41 11.04 -16.17
C ASN A 98 -6.81 11.02 -17.66
N ARG A 99 -5.85 10.78 -18.56
CA ARG A 99 -6.12 10.55 -19.98
C ARG A 99 -6.76 9.19 -20.27
N LEU A 100 -6.61 8.24 -19.34
CA LEU A 100 -7.09 6.86 -19.48
C LEU A 100 -8.38 6.64 -18.68
N LEU A 101 -8.47 7.17 -17.46
CA LEU A 101 -9.69 7.10 -16.65
C LEU A 101 -9.81 8.27 -15.65
N PRO A 102 -11.03 8.68 -15.29
CA PRO A 102 -11.24 9.81 -14.38
C PRO A 102 -11.02 9.45 -12.90
N ASP A 103 -11.28 8.21 -12.48
CA ASP A 103 -11.16 7.81 -11.06
C ASP A 103 -9.72 7.43 -10.67
N VAL A 104 -8.86 8.44 -10.56
CA VAL A 104 -7.46 8.33 -10.10
C VAL A 104 -7.30 9.08 -8.76
N HIS A 105 -7.12 8.33 -7.67
CA HIS A 105 -6.94 8.92 -6.34
C HIS A 105 -5.72 8.36 -5.62
N ILE A 106 -4.77 9.23 -5.33
CA ILE A 106 -3.53 8.90 -4.63
C ILE A 106 -3.57 9.55 -3.25
N PHE A 107 -3.39 8.74 -2.20
CA PHE A 107 -3.34 9.18 -0.82
C PHE A 107 -1.96 9.78 -0.50
N GLN A 108 -1.94 10.79 0.37
CA GLN A 108 -0.70 11.38 0.90
C GLN A 108 -0.36 10.71 2.23
N ASP A 109 0.90 10.35 2.41
CA ASP A 109 1.43 9.78 3.64
C ASP A 109 2.75 10.44 4.03
N HIS A 110 2.63 11.68 4.54
CA HIS A 110 3.76 12.48 5.00
C HIS A 110 4.12 12.13 6.44
N ARG A 111 5.39 11.75 6.66
CA ARG A 111 5.90 11.37 7.98
C ARG A 111 7.07 12.26 8.41
N PHE A 112 7.01 12.75 9.64
CA PHE A 112 8.06 13.56 10.27
C PHE A 112 8.32 13.09 11.70
N GLY A 113 9.42 13.57 12.29
CA GLY A 113 9.77 13.23 13.67
C GLY A 113 9.95 11.73 13.89
N GLN A 114 9.31 11.20 14.94
CA GLN A 114 9.41 9.79 15.32
C GLN A 114 8.76 8.85 14.28
N GLU A 115 7.71 9.30 13.59
CA GLU A 115 7.01 8.51 12.56
C GLU A 115 7.82 8.33 11.27
N ALA A 116 8.87 9.12 11.09
CA ALA A 116 9.84 8.96 10.00
C ALA A 116 11.00 8.01 10.36
N GLY A 117 10.81 7.22 11.43
CA GLY A 117 11.78 6.27 11.98
C GLY A 117 12.93 6.93 12.76
N LYS A 118 13.37 6.26 13.84
CA LYS A 118 14.48 6.69 14.71
C LYS A 118 15.79 6.87 13.95
#